data_AF-A0A2J8W110-F1
#
_entry.id   AF-A0A2J8W110-F1
#
_cell.length_a   1.000
_cell.length_b   1.000
_cell.length_c   1.000
_cell.angle_alpha   90.00
_cell.angle_beta   90.00
_cell.angle_gamma   90.00
#
_symmetry.space_group_name_H-M   'P 1'
#
loop_
_entity.id
_entity.type
_entity.pdbx_description
1 polymer ?
#
loop_
_entity_poly.entity_id
_entity_poly.type
_entity_poly.pdbx_seq_one_letter_code
_entity_poly.pdbx_strand_id
1 'polypeptide(L)' 'MDFPCLWLGLLLPLVAALDFNYHHQEGMEAFLKTVAQNYSSITHLHSIGKSVKDCWAGAAAPSD' A
#
# COMPACT_ATOMS: atom_id res chain seq x y z
N MET A 1 28.04 6.09 -29.31
CA MET A 1 26.86 5.20 -29.28
C MET A 1 26.61 4.88 -27.82
N ASP A 2 25.85 5.72 -27.14
CA ASP A 2 25.75 5.78 -25.67
C ASP A 2 24.27 5.69 -25.21
N PHE A 3 23.38 5.38 -26.15
CA PHE A 3 21.95 5.16 -25.96
C PHE A 3 21.58 4.24 -24.78
N PRO A 4 22.24 3.09 -24.53
CA PRO A 4 21.84 2.23 -23.40
C PRO A 4 22.12 2.86 -22.03
N CYS A 5 23.20 3.65 -21.89
CA CYS A 5 23.54 4.31 -20.62
C CYS A 5 22.56 5.46 -20.31
N LEU A 6 22.13 6.20 -21.34
CA LEU A 6 21.12 7.26 -21.18
C LEU A 6 19.76 6.69 -20.78
N TRP A 7 19.38 5.53 -21.31
CA TRP A 7 18.15 4.82 -20.93
C TRP A 7 18.19 4.31 -19.49
N LEU A 8 19.31 3.70 -19.08
CA LEU A 8 19.52 3.26 -17.69
C LEU A 8 19.46 4.43 -16.70
N GLY A 9 20.07 5.56 -17.04
CA GLY A 9 20.02 6.78 -16.23
C GLY A 9 18.61 7.36 -16.08
N LEU A 10 17.75 7.21 -17.10
CA LEU A 10 16.36 7.65 -17.05
C LEU A 10 15.46 6.70 -16.24
N LEU A 11 15.76 5.40 -16.24
CA LEU A 11 14.95 4.39 -15.58
C LEU A 11 15.27 4.26 -14.08
N LEU A 12 16.49 4.59 -13.68
CA LEU A 12 16.95 4.49 -12.29
C LEU A 12 16.10 5.32 -11.29
N PRO A 13 15.73 6.59 -11.58
CA PRO A 13 14.87 7.39 -10.69
C PRO A 13 13.46 6.80 -10.57
N LEU A 14 12.93 6.20 -11.63
CA LEU A 14 11.61 5.57 -11.61
C LEU A 14 11.59 4.34 -10.69
N VAL A 15 12.66 3.55 -10.72
CA VAL A 15 12.83 2.40 -9.81
C VAL A 15 13.04 2.88 -8.37
N ALA A 16 13.79 3.96 -8.15
CA ALA A 16 14.02 4.52 -6.82
C ALA A 16 12.77 5.14 -6.17
N ALA A 17 11.78 5.56 -6.97
CA ALA A 17 10.48 6.04 -6.48
C ALA A 17 9.55 4.91 -6.00
N LEU A 18 9.88 3.65 -6.29
CA LEU A 18 9.14 2.51 -5.76
C LEU A 18 9.49 2.34 -4.27
N ASP A 19 8.51 2.59 -3.41
CA ASP A 19 8.66 2.41 -1.96
C ASP A 19 8.59 0.91 -1.61
N PHE A 20 9.74 0.24 -1.66
CA PHE A 20 9.89 -1.15 -1.23
C PHE A 20 10.35 -1.19 0.24
N ASN A 21 9.45 -0.90 1.17
CA ASN A 21 9.68 -1.04 2.59
C ASN A 21 8.67 -2.00 3.25
N TYR A 22 8.94 -2.39 4.49
CA TYR A 22 7.98 -3.11 5.31
C TYR A 22 6.94 -2.13 5.86
N HIS A 23 5.74 -2.19 5.33
CA HIS A 23 4.61 -1.45 5.86
C HIS A 23 3.90 -2.25 6.95
N HIS A 24 3.77 -1.66 8.14
CA HIS A 24 2.83 -2.17 9.14
C HIS A 24 1.38 -2.05 8.62
N GLN A 25 0.48 -2.89 9.15
CA GLN A 25 -0.90 -3.02 8.68
C GLN A 25 -1.63 -1.66 8.58
N GLU A 26 -1.46 -0.77 9.57
CA GLU A 26 -2.06 0.56 9.56
C GLU A 26 -1.57 1.43 8.39
N GLY A 27 -0.26 1.42 8.13
CA GLY A 27 0.34 2.16 7.03
C GLY A 27 -0.07 1.63 5.66
N MET A 28 -0.13 0.30 5.52
CA MET A 28 -0.60 -0.34 4.29
C MET A 28 -2.09 -0.06 4.04
N GLU A 29 -2.93 -0.10 5.07
CA GLU A 29 -4.35 0.21 4.93
C GLU A 29 -4.56 1.67 4.50
N ALA A 30 -3.84 2.62 5.10
CA ALA A 30 -3.89 4.03 4.72
C ALA A 30 -3.42 4.26 3.27
N PHE A 31 -2.34 3.58 2.87
CA PHE A 31 -1.84 3.61 1.49
C PHE A 31 -2.88 3.11 0.49
N LEU A 32 -3.48 1.93 0.72
CA LEU A 32 -4.49 1.36 -0.18
C LEU A 32 -5.72 2.26 -0.29
N LYS A 33 -6.18 2.85 0.83
CA LYS A 33 -7.28 3.82 0.81
C LYS A 33 -6.95 5.04 -0.05
N THR A 34 -5.74 5.57 0.08
CA THR A 34 -5.26 6.71 -0.71
C THR A 34 -5.23 6.38 -2.21
N VAL A 35 -4.72 5.20 -2.57
CA VAL A 35 -4.71 4.73 -3.96
C VAL A 35 -6.14 4.58 -4.50
N ALA A 36 -7.03 3.97 -3.71
CA ALA A 36 -8.44 3.79 -4.09
C ALA A 36 -9.17 5.12 -4.32
N GLN A 37 -8.86 6.14 -3.51
CA GLN A 37 -9.41 7.48 -3.65
C GLN A 37 -8.87 8.21 -4.89
N ASN A 38 -7.55 8.16 -5.10
CA ASN A 38 -6.88 8.89 -6.20
C ASN A 38 -7.14 8.27 -7.58
N TYR A 39 -7.40 6.96 -7.64
CA TYR A 39 -7.54 6.20 -8.87
C TYR A 39 -8.85 5.40 -8.91
N SER A 40 -9.95 6.01 -8.45
CA SER A 40 -11.27 5.36 -8.33
C SER A 40 -11.84 4.85 -9.65
N SER A 41 -11.39 5.37 -10.79
CA SER A 41 -11.81 4.91 -12.13
C SER A 41 -11.29 3.51 -12.47
N ILE A 42 -10.22 3.05 -11.82
CA ILE A 42 -9.54 1.78 -12.12
C ILE A 42 -9.29 0.91 -10.88
N THR A 43 -9.70 1.36 -9.69
CA THR A 43 -9.49 0.65 -8.43
C THR A 43 -10.77 0.56 -7.62
N HIS A 44 -10.97 -0.56 -6.92
CA HIS A 44 -12.10 -0.74 -6.01
C HIS A 44 -11.66 -1.53 -4.77
N LEU A 45 -11.45 -0.82 -3.66
CA LEU A 45 -10.99 -1.40 -2.39
C LEU A 45 -12.19 -1.82 -1.54
N HIS A 46 -12.20 -3.08 -1.07
CA HIS A 46 -13.21 -3.59 -0.15
C HIS A 46 -12.59 -4.55 0.87
N SER A 47 -13.20 -4.64 2.06
CA SER A 47 -12.84 -5.63 3.07
C SER A 47 -13.66 -6.90 2.87
N ILE A 48 -13.00 -8.05 2.95
CA ILE A 48 -13.63 -9.39 2.86
C ILE A 48 -13.96 -9.93 4.26
N GLY A 49 -13.39 -9.32 5.31
CA GLY A 49 -13.57 -9.76 6.69
C GLY A 49 -12.52 -9.15 7.62
N LYS A 50 -12.62 -9.47 8.91
CA LYS A 50 -11.64 -9.09 9.93
C LYS A 50 -10.69 -10.25 10.20
N SER A 51 -9.45 -9.94 10.56
CA SER A 51 -8.52 -10.98 10.98
C SER A 51 -8.93 -11.56 12.34
N VAL A 52 -8.44 -12.75 12.66
CA VAL A 52 -8.64 -13.36 13.99
C VAL A 52 -8.13 -12.43 15.09
N LYS A 53 -6.97 -11.78 14.91
CA LYS A 53 -6.41 -10.83 15.88
C LYS A 53 -7.38 -9.70 16.21
N ASP A 54 -8.02 -9.13 15.20
CA ASP A 54 -8.94 -8.00 15.38
C ASP A 54 -10.27 -8.43 16.03
N CYS A 55 -10.67 -9.70 15.85
CA CYS A 55 -11.82 -10.28 16.54
C CYS A 55 -11.57 -10.39 18.05
N TRP A 56 -10.39 -10.88 18.45
CA TRP A 56 -10.03 -11.00 19.87
C TRP A 56 -9.80 -9.64 20.54
N ALA A 57 -9.28 -8.65 19.82
CA ALA A 57 -9.14 -7.29 20.33
C ALA A 57 -10.49 -6.67 20.72
N GLY A 58 -11.53 -6.88 19.92
CA GLY A 58 -12.89 -6.43 20.25
C GLY A 58 -13.55 -7.19 21.41
N ALA A 59 -13.19 -8.47 21.60
CA ALA A 59 -13.69 -9.27 22.72
C ALA A 59 -13.03 -8.92 24.07
N ALA A 60 -11.84 -8.34 24.05
CA ALA A 60 -11.09 -7.93 25.24
C ALA A 60 -11.35 -6.46 25.65
N ALA A 61 -12.06 -5.69 24.83
CA ALA A 61 -12.47 -4.33 25.20
C ALA A 61 -13.66 -4.41 26.19
N PRO A 62 -13.61 -3.68 27.32
CA PRO A 62 -14.73 -3.65 28.26
C PRO A 62 -15.99 -3.13 27.54
N SER A 63 -17.11 -3.82 27.76
CA SER A 63 -18.42 -3.35 27.36
C SER A 63 -18.84 -2.23 28.31
N ASP A 64 -18.80 -0.99 27.84
CA ASP A 64 -19.41 0.16 28.52
C ASP A 64 -20.94 0.01 28.60
#